data_AF-D9Z6H2-F1
#
_entry.id   AF-D9Z6H2-F1
#
_cell.length_a   1.000
_cell.length_b   1.000
_cell.length_c   1.000
_cell.angle_alpha   90.00
_cell.angle_beta   90.00
_cell.angle_gamma   90.00
#
_symmetry.space_group_name_H-M   'P 1'
#
loop_
_entity.id
_entity.type
_entity.pdbx_description
1 polymer ?
#
loop_
_entity_poly.entity_id
_entity_poly.type
_entity_poly.pdbx_seq_one_letter_code
_entity_poly.pdbx_strand_id
1 'polypeptide(L)'
;MEAYAVDPEAGMASSAAELIWNQAIMNLHLTDNEILLPLNITTIIGSSSIEQLKLQLSNFLSRPCVAFVDESLGCVRILARPEFKGLGSATENMVLAQTSTEGHFVLSDRSVRSPEKMDKKTESQQ
;
A
#
# COMPACT_ATOMS: atom_id res chain seq x y z
N MET A 1 38.28 15.49 -21.54
CA MET A 1 37.50 15.77 -20.32
C MET A 1 36.13 16.20 -20.81
N GLU A 2 35.23 15.23 -21.00
CA GLU A 2 33.87 15.52 -21.45
C GLU A 2 33.14 16.24 -20.33
N ALA A 3 32.84 17.52 -20.54
CA ALA A 3 31.96 18.26 -19.67
C ALA A 3 30.55 17.72 -19.93
N TYR A 4 30.09 16.82 -19.06
CA TYR A 4 28.69 16.42 -19.02
C TYR A 4 27.90 17.71 -18.84
N ALA A 5 27.16 18.12 -19.87
CA ALA A 5 26.21 19.21 -19.77
C ALA A 5 25.14 18.75 -18.78
N VAL A 6 25.32 19.10 -17.51
CA VAL A 6 24.27 18.96 -16.51
C VAL A 6 23.18 19.92 -16.97
N ASP A 7 22.05 19.35 -17.38
CA ASP A 7 20.86 20.13 -17.65
C ASP A 7 20.56 20.97 -16.40
N PRO A 8 20.59 22.31 -16.49
CA PRO A 8 20.32 23.17 -15.34
C PRO A 8 18.94 22.89 -14.73
N GLU A 9 17.99 22.39 -15.52
CA GLU A 9 16.66 21.97 -15.05
C GLU A 9 16.74 20.70 -14.20
N ALA A 10 17.61 19.75 -14.56
CA ALA A 10 17.86 18.55 -13.76
C ALA A 10 18.49 18.88 -12.40
N GLY A 11 19.40 19.87 -12.36
CA GLY A 11 20.00 20.37 -11.11
C GLY A 11 19.00 21.09 -10.19
N MET A 12 18.02 21.80 -10.77
CA MET A 12 16.93 22.42 -10.00
C MET A 12 15.94 21.38 -9.47
N ALA A 13 15.59 20.38 -10.28
CA ALA A 13 14.70 19.29 -9.87
C ALA A 13 15.29 18.46 -8.71
N SER A 14 16.60 18.19 -8.73
CA SER A 14 17.28 17.50 -7.62
C SER A 14 17.28 18.34 -6.33
N SER A 15 17.50 19.66 -6.44
CA SER A 15 17.42 20.56 -5.29
C SER A 15 16.01 20.63 -4.68
N ALA A 16 14.98 20.65 -5.52
CA ALA A 16 13.59 20.64 -5.06
C ALA A 16 13.23 19.33 -4.34
N ALA A 17 13.68 18.18 -4.88
CA ALA A 17 13.48 16.88 -4.25
C ALA A 17 14.16 16.80 -2.87
N GLU A 18 15.36 17.35 -2.72
CA GLU A 18 16.04 17.42 -1.42
C GLU A 18 15.30 18.28 -0.40
N LEU A 19 14.76 19.43 -0.83
CA LEU A 19 13.94 20.28 0.04
C LEU A 19 12.66 19.58 0.49
N ILE A 20 12.00 18.88 -0.43
CA ILE A 20 10.82 18.06 -0.15
C ILE A 20 11.18 16.97 0.86
N TRP A 21 12.29 16.26 0.65
CA TRP A 21 12.76 15.21 1.55
C TRP A 21 12.97 15.74 2.97
N ASN A 22 13.71 16.84 3.11
CA ASN A 22 14.00 17.43 4.41
C ASN A 22 12.72 17.84 5.16
N GLN A 23 11.77 18.46 4.45
CA GLN A 23 10.49 18.82 5.04
C GLN A 23 9.63 17.61 5.38
N ALA A 24 9.59 16.60 4.52
CA ALA A 24 8.82 15.39 4.73
C ALA A 24 9.29 14.61 5.97
N ILE A 25 10.61 14.42 6.13
CA ILE A 25 11.15 13.66 7.26
C ILE A 25 10.91 14.34 8.61
N MET A 26 10.99 15.67 8.67
CA MET A 26 10.66 16.41 9.90
C MET A 26 9.20 16.21 10.33
N ASN A 27 8.30 16.00 9.37
CA ASN A 27 6.85 15.91 9.61
C ASN A 27 6.29 14.48 9.47
N LEU A 28 7.15 13.48 9.26
CA LEU A 28 6.74 12.12 8.88
C LEU A 28 5.86 11.43 9.94
N HIS A 29 6.05 11.80 11.21
CA HIS A 29 5.25 11.32 12.35
C HIS A 29 3.83 11.89 12.37
N LEU A 30 3.55 12.97 11.62
CA LEU A 30 2.23 13.58 11.48
C LEU A 30 1.42 12.95 10.34
N THR A 31 2.05 12.13 9.50
CA THR A 31 1.49 11.61 8.26
C THR A 31 1.55 10.07 8.21
N ASP A 32 1.47 9.39 9.35
CA ASP A 32 1.49 7.93 9.45
C ASP A 32 2.66 7.24 8.73
N ASN A 33 3.82 7.91 8.67
CA ASN A 33 4.99 7.49 7.91
C ASN A 33 4.85 7.50 6.39
N GLU A 34 4.04 8.43 5.88
CA GLU A 34 3.85 8.67 4.44
C GLU A 34 4.31 10.06 4.02
N ILE A 35 4.81 10.19 2.79
CA ILE A 35 5.06 11.48 2.15
C ILE A 35 3.86 11.81 1.26
N LEU A 36 3.23 12.96 1.51
CA LEU A 36 2.10 13.46 0.73
C LEU A 36 2.57 14.62 -0.15
N LEU A 37 2.37 14.52 -1.46
CA LEU A 37 2.82 15.50 -2.44
C LEU A 37 1.63 16.00 -3.29
N PRO A 38 1.67 17.24 -3.81
CA PRO A 38 0.64 17.74 -4.73
C PRO A 38 0.53 16.89 -6.00
N LEU A 39 -0.65 16.81 -6.63
CA LEU A 39 -0.87 16.01 -7.85
C LEU A 39 0.03 16.40 -9.03
N ASN A 40 0.36 17.68 -9.15
CA ASN A 40 1.23 18.17 -10.22
C ASN A 40 2.73 17.98 -9.93
N ILE A 41 3.11 17.33 -8.81
CA ILE A 41 4.51 17.25 -8.39
C ILE A 41 5.41 16.62 -9.46
N THR A 42 4.92 15.61 -10.18
CA THR A 42 5.67 14.94 -11.24
C THR A 42 6.02 15.88 -12.39
N THR A 43 5.20 16.90 -12.66
CA THR A 43 5.52 17.94 -13.66
C THR A 43 6.55 18.96 -13.18
N ILE A 44 6.73 19.09 -11.87
CA ILE A 44 7.63 20.07 -11.25
C ILE A 44 9.03 19.48 -11.07
N ILE A 45 9.13 18.26 -10.51
CA ILE A 45 10.42 17.64 -10.16
C ILE A 45 10.77 16.43 -11.03
N GLY A 46 9.85 15.99 -11.89
CA GLY A 46 10.04 14.82 -12.74
C GLY A 46 9.87 13.49 -11.99
N SER A 47 9.54 12.43 -12.74
CA SER A 47 9.34 11.08 -12.19
C SER A 47 10.59 10.51 -11.53
N SER A 48 11.79 10.83 -12.04
CA SER A 48 13.06 10.37 -11.48
C SER A 48 13.26 10.84 -10.03
N SER A 49 12.85 12.07 -9.72
CA SER A 49 12.93 12.61 -8.36
C SER A 49 11.92 11.96 -7.41
N ILE A 50 10.74 11.59 -7.91
CA ILE A 50 9.75 10.81 -7.14
C ILE A 50 10.32 9.42 -6.79
N GLU A 51 10.99 8.78 -7.75
CA GLU A 51 11.67 7.50 -7.52
C GLU A 51 12.82 7.62 -6.51
N GLN A 52 13.57 8.72 -6.53
CA GLN A 52 14.59 9.01 -5.51
C GLN A 52 13.98 9.18 -4.13
N LEU A 53 12.91 9.99 -3.98
CA LEU A 53 12.19 10.17 -2.71
C LEU A 53 11.66 8.84 -2.17
N LYS A 54 11.11 7.99 -3.04
CA LYS A 54 10.66 6.64 -2.70
C LYS A 54 11.80 5.76 -2.19
N LEU A 55 12.96 5.80 -2.85
CA LEU A 55 14.14 5.05 -2.42
C LEU A 55 14.67 5.55 -1.08
N GLN A 56 14.74 6.87 -0.88
CA GLN A 56 15.14 7.48 0.38
C GLN A 56 14.22 7.06 1.52
N LEU A 57 12.89 7.12 1.32
CA LEU A 57 11.91 6.67 2.32
C LEU A 57 12.06 5.18 2.60
N SER A 58 12.28 4.37 1.57
CA SER A 58 12.48 2.93 1.73
C SER A 58 13.69 2.60 2.60
N ASN A 59 14.81 3.31 2.41
CA ASN A 59 16.01 3.19 3.23
C ASN A 59 15.76 3.69 4.66
N PHE A 60 15.10 4.84 4.81
CA PHE A 60 14.79 5.43 6.11
C PHE A 60 13.91 4.52 6.98
N LEU A 61 12.86 3.92 6.39
CA LEU A 61 11.95 3.02 7.09
C LEU A 61 12.46 1.58 7.16
N SER A 62 13.54 1.25 6.45
CA SER A 62 14.02 -0.14 6.26
C SER A 62 12.93 -1.08 5.73
N ARG A 63 12.04 -0.57 4.86
CA ARG A 63 10.89 -1.30 4.32
C ARG A 63 10.67 -0.94 2.85
N PRO A 64 10.18 -1.85 1.99
CA PRO A 64 9.83 -1.51 0.62
C PRO A 64 8.78 -0.42 0.59
N CYS A 65 8.95 0.61 -0.24
CA CYS A 65 7.98 1.69 -0.41
C CYS A 65 7.35 1.68 -1.81
N VAL A 66 6.18 2.28 -1.93
CA VAL A 66 5.44 2.49 -3.18
C VAL A 66 5.10 3.97 -3.33
N ALA A 67 5.02 4.44 -4.58
CA ALA A 67 4.54 5.77 -4.92
C ALA A 67 3.36 5.64 -5.89
N PHE A 68 2.25 6.33 -5.62
CA PHE A 68 1.06 6.29 -6.48
C PHE A 68 0.22 7.56 -6.32
N VAL A 69 -0.63 7.82 -7.31
CA VAL A 69 -1.64 8.88 -7.25
C VAL A 69 -2.84 8.36 -6.46
N ASP A 70 -3.21 9.07 -5.41
CA ASP A 70 -4.46 8.85 -4.66
C ASP A 70 -5.48 9.90 -5.10
N GLU A 71 -6.39 9.50 -5.98
CA GLU A 71 -7.44 10.40 -6.51
C GLU A 71 -8.44 10.83 -5.44
N SER A 72 -8.64 10.01 -4.39
CA SER A 72 -9.58 10.33 -3.30
C SER A 72 -9.05 11.43 -2.40
N LEU A 73 -7.75 11.41 -2.13
CA LEU A 73 -7.06 12.46 -1.37
C LEU A 73 -6.53 13.61 -2.24
N GLY A 74 -6.56 13.45 -3.56
CA GLY A 74 -6.05 14.44 -4.51
C GLY A 74 -4.56 14.71 -4.30
N CYS A 75 -3.76 13.66 -4.10
CA CYS A 75 -2.33 13.78 -3.86
C CYS A 75 -1.53 12.61 -4.45
N VAL A 76 -0.22 12.76 -4.54
CA VAL A 76 0.71 11.64 -4.74
C VAL A 76 1.18 11.19 -3.37
N ARG A 77 1.03 9.90 -3.08
CA ARG A 77 1.45 9.28 -1.81
C ARG A 77 2.70 8.45 -2.05
N ILE A 78 3.67 8.58 -1.15
CA ILE A 78 4.81 7.68 -1.04
C ILE A 78 4.78 7.07 0.36
N LEU A 79 4.58 5.76 0.46
CA LEU A 79 4.48 5.07 1.75
C LEU A 79 5.08 3.67 1.73
N ALA A 80 5.34 3.12 2.91
CA ALA A 80 5.73 1.72 3.05
C ALA A 80 4.65 0.82 2.43
N ARG A 81 5.07 -0.13 1.59
CA ARG A 81 4.16 -1.09 0.98
C ARG A 81 3.44 -1.86 2.10
N PRO A 82 2.09 -1.85 2.11
CA PRO A 82 1.35 -2.66 3.08
C PRO A 82 1.77 -4.12 2.99
N GLU A 83 2.05 -4.73 4.13
CA GLU A 83 2.37 -6.16 4.19
C GLU A 83 1.11 -6.97 3.90
N PHE A 84 1.07 -7.57 2.72
CA PHE A 84 0.07 -8.60 2.44
C PHE A 84 0.54 -9.90 3.10
N LYS A 85 0.03 -10.20 4.29
CA LYS A 85 0.34 -11.46 5.02
C LYS A 85 -0.38 -12.71 4.47
N GLY A 86 -0.86 -12.64 3.24
CA GLY A 86 -1.60 -13.72 2.60
C GLY A 86 -3.05 -13.75 3.01
N LEU A 87 -3.88 -14.08 2.03
CA LEU A 87 -5.26 -14.51 2.23
C LEU A 87 -5.20 -15.82 3.01
N GLY A 88 -5.32 -15.75 4.34
CA GLY A 88 -5.38 -16.92 5.20
C GLY A 88 -6.46 -17.87 4.65
N SER A 89 -6.03 -19.00 4.09
CA SER A 89 -6.87 -20.09 3.63
C SER A 89 -8.19 -19.75 2.92
N ALA A 90 -8.23 -18.81 1.97
CA ALA A 90 -9.39 -18.75 1.07
C ALA A 90 -9.36 -19.88 0.02
N THR A 91 -8.20 -20.52 -0.18
CA THR A 91 -8.05 -21.68 -1.06
C THR A 91 -8.75 -22.92 -0.52
N GLU A 92 -9.02 -23.04 0.78
CA GLU A 92 -9.77 -24.18 1.33
C GLU A 92 -11.28 -24.09 1.03
N ASN A 93 -11.82 -22.89 0.76
CA ASN A 93 -13.23 -22.68 0.44
C ASN A 93 -13.51 -22.31 -1.02
N MET A 94 -12.49 -22.19 -1.87
CA MET A 94 -12.71 -22.12 -3.31
C MET A 94 -13.14 -23.51 -3.80
N VAL A 95 -14.46 -23.75 -3.82
CA VAL A 95 -15.06 -24.80 -4.63
C VAL A 95 -14.65 -24.51 -6.08
N LEU A 96 -13.66 -25.22 -6.59
CA LEU A 96 -13.39 -25.28 -8.02
C LEU A 96 -14.69 -25.76 -8.67
N ALA A 97 -15.39 -24.88 -9.39
CA ALA A 97 -16.50 -25.28 -10.22
C ALA A 97 -15.96 -26.30 -11.23
N GLN A 98 -16.26 -27.58 -10.98
CA GLN A 98 -15.98 -28.62 -11.95
C GLN A 98 -16.85 -28.31 -13.17
N THR A 99 -16.23 -27.86 -14.25
CA THR A 99 -16.88 -27.81 -15.55
C THR A 99 -17.07 -29.26 -15.99
N SER A 100 -18.20 -29.85 -15.60
CA SER A 100 -18.69 -31.05 -16.27
C SER A 100 -19.25 -30.59 -17.62
N THR A 101 -18.65 -31.10 -18.69
CA THR A 101 -19.22 -31.04 -20.03
C THR A 101 -20.52 -31.84 -20.01
N GLU A 102 -21.60 -31.19 -19.60
CA GLU A 102 -23.00 -31.38 -19.99
C GLU A 102 -23.87 -30.60 -18.99
N GLY A 103 -24.63 -29.64 -19.52
CA GLY A 103 -25.25 -28.59 -18.73
C GLY A 103 -26.28 -29.09 -17.73
N HIS A 104 -25.96 -29.00 -16.43
CA HIS A 104 -26.94 -28.79 -15.38
C HIS A 104 -26.27 -28.26 -14.10
N PHE A 105 -26.47 -26.97 -13.79
CA PHE A 105 -26.02 -26.41 -12.51
C PHE A 105 -27.04 -26.73 -11.41
N VAL A 106 -26.64 -27.52 -10.40
CA VAL A 106 -27.43 -27.70 -9.17
C VAL A 106 -26.73 -26.95 -8.04
N LEU A 107 -27.33 -25.83 -7.61
CA LEU A 107 -26.97 -25.17 -6.36
C LEU A 107 -27.55 -26.00 -5.21
N SER A 108 -26.69 -26.68 -4.46
CA SER A 108 -27.10 -27.33 -3.21
C SER A 108 -27.02 -26.29 -2.09
N ASP A 109 -28.17 -25.78 -1.67
CA ASP A 109 -28.30 -24.90 -0.50
C ASP A 109 -27.96 -25.71 0.77
N ARG A 110 -26.71 -25.61 1.25
CA ARG A 110 -26.39 -26.06 2.62
C ARG A 110 -26.63 -24.90 3.58
N SER A 111 -27.75 -25.00 4.28
CA SER A 111 -28.14 -24.15 5.41
C SER A 111 -26.96 -23.90 6.37
N VAL A 112 -26.57 -22.64 6.50
CA VAL A 112 -25.58 -22.16 7.48
C VAL A 112 -26.14 -22.43 8.88
N ARG A 113 -25.49 -23.30 9.65
CA ARG A 113 -25.83 -23.53 11.06
C ARG A 113 -25.21 -22.39 11.88
N SER A 114 -26.04 -21.55 12.51
CA SER A 114 -25.59 -20.48 13.39
C SER A 114 -24.85 -21.03 14.62
N PRO A 115 -23.85 -20.32 15.15
CA PRO A 115 -23.11 -20.76 16.34
C PRO A 115 -24.00 -20.66 17.60
N GLU A 116 -24.12 -21.77 18.33
CA GLU A 116 -24.76 -21.85 19.64
C GLU A 116 -23.96 -21.05 20.69
N LYS A 117 -24.67 -20.26 21.50
CA LYS A 117 -24.11 -19.49 22.61
C LYS A 117 -23.77 -20.43 23.77
N MET A 118 -22.56 -20.32 24.31
CA MET A 118 -22.12 -21.06 25.50
C MET A 118 -22.64 -20.36 26.77
N ASP A 119 -23.55 -21.01 27.48
CA ASP A 119 -24.04 -20.56 28.79
C ASP A 119 -23.06 -20.92 29.92
N LYS A 120 -22.86 -19.93 30.79
CA LYS A 120 -21.92 -19.89 31.92
C LYS A 120 -22.48 -20.74 33.08
N LYS A 121 -21.80 -21.84 33.44
CA LYS A 121 -22.18 -22.64 34.61
C LYS A 121 -21.55 -22.06 35.88
N THR A 122 -22.41 -21.56 36.77
CA THR A 122 -22.09 -21.08 38.11
C THR A 122 -21.71 -22.25 39.04
N GLU A 123 -20.65 -22.01 39.82
CA GLU A 123 -20.12 -22.85 40.89
C GLU A 123 -20.88 -22.58 42.21
N SER A 124 -21.33 -23.63 42.90
CA SER A 124 -21.67 -23.64 44.33
C SER A 124 -22.01 -25.06 44.78
N GLN A 125 -21.18 -25.69 45.61
CA GLN A 125 -21.64 -26.61 46.67
C GLN A 125 -20.74 -26.42 47.91
N GLN A 126 -21.39 -25.96 48.98
CA GLN A 126 -21.00 -26.17 50.38
C GLN A 126 -21.39 -27.57 50.81
#